data_AF-A0A2X2UVX1-F1
#
_entry.id   AF-A0A2X2UVX1-F1
#
_cell.length_a   1.000
_cell.length_b   1.000
_cell.length_c   1.000
_cell.angle_alpha   90.00
_cell.angle_beta   90.00
_cell.angle_gamma   90.00
#
_symmetry.space_group_name_H-M   'P 1'
#
loop_
_entity.id
_entity.type
_entity.pdbx_description
1 polymer ?
#
loop_
_entity_poly.entity_id
_entity_poly.type
_entity_poly.pdbx_seq_one_letter_code
_entity_poly.pdbx_strand_id
1 'polypeptide(L)'
;MPSSPRIGSAITFYGTAALRQFEMLGSYPLNESVAITRARDKLRSLQLLARQGIDLPVTGIAHSPDDTSDLIDMVGGAPLVVKLVEGTQGIGVVLAETPASRRERD
;
A
#
# COMPACT_ATOMS: atom_id res chain seq x y z
N MET A 1 -5.32 -29.62 -8.48
CA MET A 1 -5.00 -28.23 -8.87
C MET A 1 -4.21 -27.60 -7.73
N PRO A 2 -3.08 -26.91 -7.99
CA PRO A 2 -2.43 -26.13 -6.95
C PRO A 2 -3.38 -25.04 -6.45
N SER A 3 -3.54 -24.89 -5.13
CA SER A 3 -4.36 -23.86 -4.53
C SER A 3 -3.54 -22.59 -4.33
N SER A 4 -4.10 -21.43 -4.64
CA SER A 4 -3.40 -20.15 -4.47
C SER A 4 -3.06 -19.95 -2.98
N PRO A 5 -1.83 -19.55 -2.63
CA PRO A 5 -1.45 -19.29 -1.24
C PRO A 5 -2.32 -18.16 -0.66
N ARG A 6 -3.23 -18.51 0.25
CA ARG A 6 -4.10 -17.56 0.96
C ARG A 6 -3.45 -17.12 2.26
N ILE A 7 -2.66 -16.06 2.19
CA ILE A 7 -1.99 -15.46 3.35
C ILE A 7 -2.81 -14.28 3.87
N GLY A 8 -3.35 -14.40 5.08
CA GLY A 8 -4.08 -13.32 5.76
C GLY A 8 -3.17 -12.12 6.04
N SER A 9 -3.73 -10.90 6.02
CA SER A 9 -2.96 -9.66 6.18
C SER A 9 -2.17 -9.58 7.50
N ALA A 10 -2.74 -10.12 8.58
CA ALA A 10 -2.13 -10.12 9.92
C ALA A 10 -0.91 -11.06 10.06
N ILE A 11 -0.74 -12.03 9.14
CA ILE A 11 0.33 -13.04 9.21
C ILE A 11 1.26 -12.96 7.99
N THR A 12 1.30 -11.81 7.31
CA THR A 12 2.02 -11.67 6.03
C THR A 12 3.48 -12.07 6.13
N PHE A 13 4.20 -11.62 7.17
CA PHE A 13 5.62 -11.96 7.34
C PHE A 13 5.84 -13.47 7.50
N TYR A 14 5.14 -14.10 8.44
CA TYR A 14 5.27 -15.53 8.71
C TYR A 14 4.77 -16.38 7.52
N GLY A 15 3.63 -16.02 6.94
CA GLY A 15 3.03 -16.74 5.81
C GLY A 15 3.90 -16.70 4.56
N THR A 16 4.53 -15.56 4.26
CA THR A 16 5.47 -15.46 3.12
C THR A 16 6.79 -16.16 3.40
N ALA A 17 7.26 -16.20 4.65
CA ALA A 17 8.42 -17.00 5.04
C ALA A 17 8.16 -18.51 4.88
N ALA A 18 6.99 -19.01 5.31
CA ALA A 18 6.60 -20.40 5.11
C ALA A 18 6.46 -20.75 3.62
N LEU A 19 5.81 -19.88 2.82
CA LEU A 19 5.70 -20.06 1.37
C LEU A 19 7.07 -20.13 0.70
N ARG A 20 8.00 -19.24 1.09
CA ARG A 20 9.38 -19.23 0.59
C ARG A 20 10.13 -20.52 0.91
N GLN A 21 9.88 -21.14 2.06
CA GLN A 21 10.44 -22.46 2.35
C GLN A 21 9.91 -23.52 1.37
N PHE A 22 8.61 -23.50 1.05
CA PHE A 22 8.06 -24.42 0.05
C PHE A 22 8.63 -24.19 -1.35
N GLU A 23 8.85 -22.93 -1.74
CA GLU A 23 9.52 -22.56 -2.99
C GLU A 23 10.95 -23.12 -3.04
N MET A 24 11.71 -22.99 -1.94
CA MET A 24 13.07 -23.54 -1.82
C MET A 24 13.11 -25.07 -1.90
N LEU A 25 12.02 -25.74 -1.50
CA LEU A 25 11.86 -27.20 -1.63
C LEU A 25 11.41 -27.64 -3.04
N GLY A 26 11.31 -26.70 -3.99
CA GLY A 26 10.92 -26.98 -5.37
C GLY A 26 9.41 -27.05 -5.60
N SER A 27 8.60 -26.67 -4.62
CA SER A 27 7.15 -26.55 -4.81
C SER A 27 6.85 -25.33 -5.68
N TYR A 28 6.01 -25.52 -6.70
CA TYR A 28 5.57 -24.42 -7.56
C TYR A 28 4.48 -23.58 -6.87
N PRO A 29 4.74 -22.29 -6.55
CA PRO A 29 3.73 -21.40 -6.02
C PRO A 29 2.87 -20.83 -7.16
N LEU A 30 1.56 -20.67 -6.94
CA LEU A 30 0.71 -19.90 -7.87
C LEU A 30 1.04 -18.40 -7.85
N ASN A 31 1.47 -17.89 -6.69
CA ASN A 31 1.98 -16.54 -6.52
C ASN A 31 3.24 -16.62 -5.68
N GLU A 32 4.35 -16.09 -6.19
CA GLU A 32 5.63 -16.12 -5.46
C GLU A 32 5.55 -15.33 -4.15
N SER A 33 6.27 -15.80 -3.14
CA SER A 33 6.40 -15.14 -1.84
C SER A 33 6.83 -13.68 -1.97
N VAL A 34 7.75 -13.39 -2.89
CA VAL A 34 8.25 -12.04 -3.21
C VAL A 34 7.17 -11.17 -3.85
N ALA A 35 6.36 -11.74 -4.75
CA ALA A 35 5.26 -11.03 -5.39
C ALA A 35 4.18 -10.64 -4.36
N ILE A 36 3.85 -11.55 -3.44
CA ILE A 36 2.89 -11.29 -2.36
C ILE A 36 3.40 -10.17 -1.45
N THR A 37 4.65 -10.23 -0.99
CA THR A 37 5.22 -9.17 -0.14
C THR A 37 5.21 -7.81 -0.83
N ARG A 38 5.57 -7.76 -2.12
CA ARG A 38 5.55 -6.50 -2.90
C ARG A 38 4.15 -5.95 -3.05
N ALA A 39 3.17 -6.78 -3.37
CA ALA A 39 1.77 -6.37 -3.54
C ALA A 39 1.11 -5.90 -2.23
N ARG A 40 1.63 -6.33 -1.07
CA ARG A 40 1.16 -5.89 0.26
C ARG A 40 1.69 -4.52 0.65
N ASP A 41 2.85 -4.14 0.14
CA ASP A 41 3.42 -2.81 0.30
C ASP A 41 2.83 -1.88 -0.78
N LYS A 42 1.89 -1.03 -0.35
CA LYS A 42 1.20 -0.08 -1.23
C LYS A 42 2.16 0.91 -1.88
N LEU A 43 3.12 1.43 -1.11
CA LEU A 43 4.08 2.41 -1.59
C LEU A 43 4.96 1.80 -2.67
N ARG A 44 5.54 0.64 -2.37
CA ARG A 44 6.41 -0.08 -3.31
C ARG A 44 5.65 -0.53 -4.54
N SER A 45 4.40 -0.97 -4.40
CA SER A 45 3.55 -1.34 -5.53
C SER A 45 3.32 -0.17 -6.47
N LEU A 46 2.96 1.01 -5.94
CA LEU A 46 2.77 2.22 -6.74
C LEU A 46 4.06 2.65 -7.45
N GLN A 47 5.21 2.62 -6.75
CA GLN A 47 6.50 2.92 -7.36
C GLN A 47 6.85 1.96 -8.51
N LEU A 48 6.55 0.66 -8.36
CA LEU A 48 6.77 -0.33 -9.41
C LEU A 48 5.87 -0.08 -10.62
N LEU A 49 4.59 0.22 -10.41
CA LEU A 49 3.63 0.54 -11.47
C LEU A 49 4.05 1.82 -12.23
N ALA A 50 4.39 2.89 -11.50
CA ALA A 50 4.88 4.15 -12.07
C ALA A 50 6.14 3.93 -12.92
N ARG A 51 7.09 3.13 -12.42
CA ARG A 51 8.32 2.80 -13.13
C ARG A 51 8.07 2.04 -14.44
N GLN A 52 6.98 1.28 -14.54
CA GLN A 52 6.60 0.59 -15.78
C GLN A 52 5.78 1.48 -16.73
N GLY A 53 5.59 2.76 -16.40
CA GLY A 53 4.80 3.69 -17.23
C GLY A 53 3.30 3.42 -17.18
N ILE A 54 2.81 2.75 -16.13
CA ILE A 54 1.37 2.60 -15.90
C ILE A 54 0.87 3.92 -15.31
N ASP A 55 -0.17 4.49 -15.92
CA ASP A 55 -0.78 5.71 -15.44
C ASP A 55 -1.35 5.52 -14.03
N LEU A 56 -0.96 6.41 -13.12
CA LEU A 56 -1.40 6.46 -11.74
C LEU A 56 -1.94 7.86 -11.45
N PRO A 57 -2.88 8.00 -10.51
CA PRO A 57 -3.25 9.32 -10.01
C PRO A 57 -2.01 10.02 -9.42
N VAL A 58 -1.99 11.35 -9.48
CA VAL A 58 -0.95 12.16 -8.84
C VAL A 58 -0.94 11.80 -7.35
N THR A 59 0.16 11.18 -6.90
CA THR A 59 0.25 10.57 -5.57
C THR A 59 1.46 11.13 -4.83
N GLY A 60 1.21 11.82 -3.73
CA GLY A 60 2.20 12.27 -2.76
C GLY A 60 2.31 11.30 -1.58
N ILE A 61 3.49 11.22 -0.96
CA ILE A 61 3.76 10.33 0.17
C ILE A 61 4.37 11.16 1.30
N ALA A 62 3.75 11.12 2.48
CA ALA A 62 4.25 11.74 3.72
C ALA A 62 4.55 10.68 4.77
N HIS A 63 5.57 10.93 5.59
CA HIS A 63 5.83 10.16 6.81
C HIS A 63 5.63 11.00 8.09
N SER A 64 5.74 12.33 8.01
CA SER A 64 5.51 13.25 9.14
C SER A 64 4.31 14.16 8.84
N PRO A 65 3.46 14.47 9.85
CA PRO A 65 2.34 15.40 9.69
C PRO A 65 2.79 16.85 9.36
N ASP A 66 4.04 17.21 9.64
CA ASP A 66 4.54 18.57 9.42
C ASP A 66 4.65 18.95 7.93
N ASP A 67 4.83 17.96 7.04
CA ASP A 67 4.98 18.17 5.59
C ASP A 67 3.65 18.04 4.82
N THR A 68 2.51 17.96 5.52
CA THR A 68 1.23 17.61 4.89
C THR A 68 0.69 18.74 4.00
N SER A 69 0.93 20.02 4.33
CA SER A 69 0.45 21.15 3.52
C SER A 69 1.11 21.18 2.15
N ASP A 70 2.44 21.09 2.11
CA ASP A 70 3.22 21.16 0.89
C ASP A 70 2.95 19.94 0.01
N LEU A 71 2.70 18.78 0.62
CA LEU A 71 2.25 17.58 -0.08
C LEU A 71 0.88 17.72 -0.72
N ILE A 72 -0.07 18.38 -0.05
CA ILE A 72 -1.40 18.63 -0.61
C ILE A 72 -1.28 19.54 -1.85
N ASP A 73 -0.44 20.56 -1.78
CA ASP A 73 -0.20 21.46 -2.90
C ASP A 73 0.50 20.73 -4.06
N MET A 74 1.46 19.85 -3.77
CA MET A 74 2.13 19.02 -4.79
C MET A 74 1.18 18.06 -5.53
N VAL A 75 0.10 17.61 -4.91
CA VAL A 75 -0.89 16.72 -5.55
C VAL A 75 -2.06 17.46 -6.20
N GLY A 76 -2.07 18.79 -6.16
CA GLY A 76 -3.08 19.62 -6.83
C GLY A 76 -4.24 20.07 -5.94
N GLY A 77 -4.13 19.94 -4.62
CA GLY A 77 -5.15 20.41 -3.68
C GLY A 77 -6.35 19.45 -3.51
N ALA A 78 -7.37 19.93 -2.79
CA ALA A 78 -8.61 19.16 -2.57
C ALA A 78 -9.54 19.21 -3.80
N PRO A 79 -10.35 18.17 -4.05
CA PRO A 79 -10.54 16.97 -3.22
C PRO A 79 -9.47 15.90 -3.45
N LEU A 80 -8.98 15.30 -2.35
CA LEU A 80 -7.91 14.29 -2.39
C LEU A 80 -8.24 13.06 -1.53
N VAL A 81 -7.65 11.93 -1.89
CA VAL A 81 -7.82 10.66 -1.15
C VAL A 81 -6.57 10.39 -0.33
N VAL A 82 -6.69 10.49 1.00
CA VAL A 82 -5.60 10.16 1.93
C VAL A 82 -5.64 8.67 2.23
N LYS A 83 -4.50 7.99 2.05
CA LYS A 83 -4.33 6.58 2.41
C LYS A 83 -3.24 6.42 3.46
N LEU A 84 -3.60 5.95 4.65
CA LEU A 84 -2.65 5.55 5.67
C LEU A 84 -1.96 4.23 5.25
N VAL A 85 -0.63 4.24 5.28
CA VAL A 85 0.22 3.08 4.92
C VAL A 85 0.15 2.01 6.01
N GLU A 86 0.19 2.42 7.27
CA GLU A 86 -0.04 1.57 8.44
C GLU A 86 -1.49 1.69 8.92
N GLY A 87 -2.35 0.82 8.38
CA GLY A 87 -3.71 0.66 8.84
C GLY A 87 -4.11 -0.79 8.67
N THR A 88 -4.51 -1.45 9.74
CA THR A 88 -5.15 -2.77 9.66
C THR A 88 -6.55 -2.59 9.06
N GLN A 89 -6.94 -3.49 8.15
CA GLN A 89 -8.32 -3.64 7.67
C GLN A 89 -9.06 -2.36 7.23
N GLY A 90 -8.49 -1.58 6.31
CA GLY A 90 -9.28 -0.55 5.59
C GLY A 90 -9.64 0.70 6.40
N ILE A 91 -9.23 0.78 7.67
CA ILE A 91 -9.30 1.99 8.50
C ILE A 91 -8.14 2.90 8.08
N GLY A 92 -8.35 3.71 7.06
CA GLY A 92 -7.32 4.67 6.64
C GLY A 92 -7.44 5.19 5.23
N VAL A 93 -8.60 5.05 4.57
CA VAL A 93 -8.90 5.79 3.35
C VAL A 93 -9.90 6.87 3.72
N VAL A 94 -9.48 8.13 3.60
CA VAL A 94 -10.32 9.30 3.90
C VAL A 94 -10.40 10.17 2.65
N LEU A 95 -11.61 10.60 2.30
CA LEU A 95 -11.81 11.66 1.32
C LEU A 95 -11.68 13.00 2.03
N ALA A 96 -10.70 13.80 1.64
CA ALA A 96 -10.55 15.18 2.11
C ALA A 96 -11.14 16.12 1.05
N GLU A 97 -12.37 16.59 1.30
CA GLU A 97 -13.11 17.48 0.40
C GLU A 97 -12.67 18.95 0.51
N THR A 98 -12.04 19.32 1.63
CA THR A 98 -11.45 20.64 1.86
C THR A 98 -9.94 20.49 2.10
N PRO A 99 -9.12 21.51 1.82
CA PRO A 99 -7.71 21.51 2.21
C PRO A 99 -7.64 21.16 3.71
N ALA A 100 -6.80 20.20 4.09
CA ALA A 100 -6.82 19.53 5.39
C ALA A 100 -6.49 20.44 6.62
N SER A 101 -6.56 21.76 6.47
CA SER A 101 -6.46 22.74 7.56
C SER A 101 -7.67 22.74 8.50
N ARG A 102 -8.80 22.09 8.15
CA ARG A 102 -9.92 21.90 9.08
C ARG A 102 -9.75 20.61 9.88
N ARG A 103 -8.87 20.64 10.89
CA ARG A 103 -8.98 19.74 12.06
C ARG A 103 -10.32 20.03 12.74
N GLU A 104 -11.30 19.16 12.59
CA GLU A 104 -12.42 19.12 13.52
C GLU A 104 -11.91 18.55 14.85
N ARG A 105 -11.63 19.49 15.77
CA ARG A 105 -11.87 19.27 17.19
C ARG A 105 -13.35 18.94 17.34
N ASP A 106 -13.64 17.72 17.75
CA ASP A 106 -14.56 17.36 18.83
C ASP A 106 -14.26 15.91 19.28
#